data_AF-A0A661VC69-F1
#
_entry.id   AF-A0A661VC69-F1
#
_cell.length_a   1.000
_cell.length_b   1.000
_cell.length_c   1.000
_cell.angle_alpha   90.00
_cell.angle_beta   90.00
_cell.angle_gamma   90.00
#
_symmetry.space_group_name_H-M   'P 1'
#
loop_
_entity.id
_entity.type
_entity.pdbx_description
1 polymer ?
#
loop_
_entity_poly.entity_id
_entity_poly.type
_entity_poly.pdbx_seq_one_letter_code
_entity_poly.pdbx_strand_id
1 'polypeptide(L)'
;MKDARTEQDTKESILKYNLIAANPFTPVYDTFGTPGPGVTNTENDPFIPEVWANESIAILVENLVAANLVHRDFENLIARFGDVINTRKPAEFTANRKTDYEDVTIQTPEATNVQVKLDQHYHVSFMIKDGEDSVAFKDLVGEYLEPAVIAIAQAVDKVILGQHAQFTTTNANVAGKLGLLSSSTAKDYILDTRKVLNDLKCPMTGRRFIVGSDAETSILKADDFTSAEKVGDSGTALREASIGFKLGFDFFMDQNMSEYTNTDTGTADDVDGAVPAGTTSLNMTDGSVVTVGDMITIAGDMTPQRIVTVSTNAITISPGLRYAVEDAAVITVYDSGLIDQDQTTLADGGTASVAGYRLGWHKGIVLDSIKTAPDVNVGQQIFISESASLSAAGNTYTIISVDSTGSATATVQLDRPLEAAVPDNAIVSLYPSGNYNFAFNRNAIAFVSRPLAMPRAGTGALAATVSYEGIGLRVCITYDGTRQGHLVTVDLLCGVKVLDKQYGAVMYG
;
A
#
# COMPACT_ATOMS: atom_id res chain seq x y z
N MET A 1 -37.27 71.35 11.00
CA MET A 1 -35.85 71.28 11.41
C MET A 1 -35.78 70.79 12.86
N LYS A 2 -36.22 69.63 13.34
CA LYS A 2 -36.47 68.28 12.80
C LYS A 2 -35.45 67.79 11.77
N ASP A 3 -34.73 66.76 12.22
CA ASP A 3 -34.10 65.69 11.46
C ASP A 3 -32.75 66.01 10.80
N ALA A 4 -31.69 65.44 11.41
CA ALA A 4 -30.47 65.00 10.73
C ALA A 4 -29.48 64.25 11.65
N ARG A 5 -29.57 64.39 12.99
CA ARG A 5 -28.53 63.83 13.90
C ARG A 5 -28.92 62.61 14.73
N THR A 6 -30.20 62.24 14.78
CA THR A 6 -30.70 61.07 15.53
C THR A 6 -30.97 59.83 14.67
N GLU A 7 -30.87 59.95 13.34
CA GLU A 7 -31.10 58.84 12.39
C GLU A 7 -29.78 58.16 11.91
N GLN A 8 -28.63 58.75 12.24
CA GLN A 8 -27.32 58.20 11.87
C GLN A 8 -26.74 57.30 12.96
N ASP A 9 -27.01 57.59 14.25
CA ASP A 9 -26.60 56.74 15.37
C ASP A 9 -27.41 55.45 15.49
N THR A 10 -28.67 55.44 15.03
CA THR A 10 -29.48 54.22 14.96
C THR A 10 -29.07 53.30 13.82
N LYS A 11 -28.45 53.83 12.74
CA LYS A 11 -27.93 53.00 11.65
C LYS A 11 -26.54 52.42 11.92
N GLU A 12 -25.71 53.07 12.73
CA GLU A 12 -24.43 52.48 13.17
C GLU A 12 -24.58 51.47 14.33
N SER A 13 -25.60 51.61 15.19
CA SER A 13 -25.87 50.60 16.24
C SER A 13 -26.51 49.31 15.69
N ILE A 14 -27.27 49.40 14.59
CA ILE A 14 -27.88 48.24 13.92
C ILE A 14 -26.84 47.45 13.10
N LEU A 15 -25.80 48.11 12.57
CA LEU A 15 -24.72 47.43 11.83
C LEU A 15 -23.64 46.80 12.73
N LYS A 16 -23.49 47.23 13.99
CA LYS A 16 -22.57 46.61 14.95
C LYS A 16 -23.16 45.44 15.74
N TYR A 17 -24.48 45.24 15.70
CA TYR A 17 -25.13 44.10 16.36
C TYR A 17 -25.24 42.83 15.49
N ASN A 18 -24.79 42.86 14.23
CA ASN A 18 -24.86 41.74 13.30
C ASN A 18 -23.51 41.05 12.99
N LEU A 19 -22.44 41.34 13.74
CA LEU A 19 -21.11 40.77 13.49
C LEU A 19 -20.43 40.14 14.72
N ILE A 20 -21.13 39.97 15.84
CA ILE A 20 -20.58 39.36 17.07
C ILE A 20 -21.54 38.29 17.63
N ALA A 21 -21.93 37.32 16.80
CA ALA A 21 -22.67 36.13 17.27
C ALA A 21 -22.44 34.87 16.39
N ALA A 22 -21.27 34.76 15.74
CA ALA A 22 -20.89 33.55 14.98
C ALA A 22 -19.94 32.67 15.81
N ASN A 23 -20.43 32.22 16.95
CA ASN A 23 -20.13 30.92 17.60
C ASN A 23 -20.80 30.96 18.98
N PRO A 24 -21.78 30.09 19.19
CA PRO A 24 -21.41 28.83 19.82
C PRO A 24 -21.86 27.64 18.98
N PHE A 25 -20.96 26.69 18.81
CA PHE A 25 -21.31 25.30 18.55
C PHE A 25 -22.04 24.79 19.81
N THR A 26 -23.32 25.10 19.92
CA THR A 26 -24.25 24.41 20.82
C THR A 26 -25.06 23.47 19.95
N PRO A 27 -25.00 22.14 20.16
CA PRO A 27 -25.84 21.22 19.40
C PRO A 27 -27.29 21.62 19.64
N VAL A 28 -28.00 21.91 18.55
CA VAL A 28 -29.45 22.13 18.59
C VAL A 28 -30.08 20.76 18.84
N TYR A 29 -30.24 20.41 20.11
CA TYR A 29 -31.33 19.51 20.46
C TYR A 29 -32.61 20.28 20.20
N ASP A 30 -33.39 19.78 19.25
CA ASP A 30 -34.72 20.28 18.92
C ASP A 30 -35.59 20.36 20.19
N THR A 31 -35.77 21.58 20.70
CA THR A 31 -36.72 21.83 21.78
C THR A 31 -38.11 21.99 21.19
N PHE A 32 -38.76 20.88 20.87
CA PHE A 32 -40.21 20.87 20.78
C PHE A 32 -40.80 21.17 22.16
N GLY A 33 -41.74 22.13 22.18
CA GLY A 33 -42.31 22.70 23.38
C GLY A 33 -43.07 21.70 24.26
N THR A 34 -42.98 21.99 25.56
CA THR A 34 -43.77 21.49 26.70
C THR A 34 -43.68 19.99 27.07
N PRO A 35 -43.50 19.67 28.37
CA PRO A 35 -43.11 18.34 28.83
C PRO A 35 -44.33 17.40 28.88
N GLY A 36 -44.39 16.45 27.96
CA GLY A 36 -45.17 15.21 28.10
C GLY A 36 -44.26 14.10 28.68
N PRO A 37 -44.78 13.19 29.50
CA PRO A 37 -43.95 12.20 30.18
C PRO A 37 -43.50 11.13 29.18
N GLY A 38 -42.19 10.98 29.02
CA GLY A 38 -41.57 9.73 28.56
C GLY A 38 -41.32 9.57 27.06
N VAL A 39 -40.47 10.42 26.48
CA VAL A 39 -39.59 9.98 25.38
C VAL A 39 -38.25 10.68 25.57
N THR A 40 -37.35 10.05 26.33
CA THR A 40 -35.92 10.38 26.18
C THR A 40 -35.54 9.96 24.77
N ASN A 41 -34.85 10.81 24.03
CA ASN A 41 -34.47 10.61 22.63
C ASN A 41 -33.40 9.51 22.49
N THR A 42 -33.73 8.29 22.93
CA THR A 42 -32.89 7.08 22.99
C THR A 42 -33.48 5.97 22.11
N GLU A 43 -34.63 6.23 21.46
CA GLU A 43 -35.32 5.26 20.59
C GLU A 43 -34.81 5.28 19.13
N ASN A 44 -34.06 6.32 18.74
CA ASN A 44 -33.47 6.47 17.41
C ASN A 44 -31.95 6.33 17.37
N ASP A 45 -31.29 6.06 18.51
CA ASP A 45 -29.85 5.74 18.55
C ASP A 45 -29.43 4.64 17.56
N PRO A 46 -30.26 3.61 17.29
CA PRO A 46 -29.92 2.57 16.31
C PRO A 46 -29.89 3.04 14.85
N PHE A 47 -30.30 4.27 14.51
CA PHE A 47 -30.35 4.74 13.11
C PHE A 47 -29.51 5.99 12.85
N ILE A 48 -28.58 6.34 13.75
CA ILE A 48 -27.75 7.52 13.61
C ILE A 48 -26.45 7.16 12.87
N PRO A 49 -26.26 7.60 11.60
CA PRO A 49 -25.05 7.28 10.84
C PRO A 49 -23.76 7.78 11.50
N GLU A 50 -23.84 8.81 12.34
CA GLU A 50 -22.69 9.33 13.09
C GLU A 50 -22.17 8.34 14.14
N VAL A 51 -23.04 7.61 14.83
CA VAL A 51 -22.64 6.61 15.83
C VAL A 51 -21.95 5.44 15.15
N TRP A 52 -22.57 4.93 14.08
CA TRP A 52 -21.99 3.86 13.27
C TRP A 52 -20.69 4.24 12.59
N ALA A 53 -20.57 5.47 12.09
CA ALA A 53 -19.32 5.93 11.49
C ALA A 53 -18.21 6.10 12.55
N ASN A 54 -18.53 6.53 13.77
CA ASN A 54 -17.56 6.59 14.87
C ASN A 54 -17.11 5.18 15.31
N GLU A 55 -18.06 4.24 15.45
CA GLU A 55 -17.78 2.84 15.79
C GLU A 55 -16.95 2.15 14.70
N SER A 56 -17.35 2.31 13.44
CA SER A 56 -16.59 1.85 12.27
C SER A 56 -15.16 2.35 12.30
N ILE A 57 -14.95 3.64 12.55
CA ILE A 57 -13.60 4.18 12.49
C ILE A 57 -12.73 3.73 13.68
N ALA A 58 -13.31 3.52 14.87
CA ALA A 58 -12.59 2.93 15.98
C ALA A 58 -12.07 1.53 15.63
N ILE A 59 -12.93 0.68 15.04
CA ILE A 59 -12.58 -0.66 14.58
C ILE A 59 -11.53 -0.61 13.46
N LEU A 60 -11.66 0.35 12.53
CA LEU A 60 -10.72 0.50 11.43
C LEU A 60 -9.30 0.79 11.94
N VAL A 61 -9.16 1.74 12.87
CA VAL A 61 -7.85 2.14 13.40
C VAL A 61 -7.21 1.07 14.26
N GLU A 62 -8.00 0.29 15.01
CA GLU A 62 -7.48 -0.85 15.79
C GLU A 62 -6.84 -1.92 14.88
N ASN A 63 -7.38 -2.12 13.68
CA ASN A 63 -6.91 -3.15 12.76
C ASN A 63 -5.82 -2.69 11.78
N LEU A 64 -5.55 -1.39 11.69
CA LEU A 64 -4.59 -0.83 10.73
C LEU A 64 -3.20 -0.66 11.33
N VAL A 65 -2.22 -1.41 10.82
CA VAL A 65 -0.82 -1.29 11.26
C VAL A 65 -0.05 -0.34 10.34
N ALA A 66 -0.05 -0.59 9.02
CA ALA A 66 0.81 0.13 8.10
C ALA A 66 0.41 1.61 7.91
N ALA A 67 -0.90 1.90 7.96
CA ALA A 67 -1.41 3.26 7.81
C ALA A 67 -0.90 4.23 8.89
N ASN A 68 -0.77 3.80 10.14
CA ASN A 68 -0.23 4.64 11.21
C ASN A 68 1.29 4.81 11.15
N LEU A 69 1.96 4.01 10.32
CA LEU A 69 3.41 3.95 10.21
C LEU A 69 4.01 4.80 9.09
N VAL A 70 3.20 5.39 8.21
CA VAL A 70 3.67 6.19 7.07
C VAL A 70 3.51 7.70 7.27
N HIS A 71 4.04 8.50 6.34
CA HIS A 71 3.92 9.95 6.39
C HIS A 71 2.51 10.39 5.99
N ARG A 72 1.83 11.12 6.88
CA ARG A 72 0.42 11.49 6.75
C ARG A 72 0.13 12.97 7.01
N ASP A 73 1.15 13.77 7.26
CA ASP A 73 1.05 15.16 7.75
C ASP A 73 0.56 16.17 6.67
N PHE A 74 -0.30 15.75 5.73
CA PHE A 74 -0.83 16.55 4.61
C PHE A 74 -2.20 17.22 4.90
N GLU A 75 -2.76 17.01 6.09
CA GLU A 75 -4.16 17.25 6.42
C GLU A 75 -4.65 18.69 6.16
N ASN A 76 -3.80 19.70 6.38
CA ASN A 76 -4.19 21.11 6.19
C ASN A 76 -4.29 21.56 4.72
N LEU A 77 -3.79 20.78 3.75
CA LEU A 77 -3.85 21.13 2.32
C LEU A 77 -4.99 20.42 1.57
N ILE A 78 -5.66 19.45 2.20
CA ILE A 78 -6.70 18.61 1.59
C ILE A 78 -8.02 19.38 1.38
N ALA A 79 -8.17 20.55 2.01
CA ALA A 79 -9.48 21.07 2.37
C ALA A 79 -10.31 21.77 1.27
N ARG A 80 -9.81 22.06 0.04
CA ARG A 80 -10.65 22.81 -0.93
C ARG A 80 -10.77 22.30 -2.36
N PHE A 81 -9.72 21.98 -3.13
CA PHE A 81 -9.90 21.53 -4.52
C PHE A 81 -8.70 20.75 -5.07
N GLY A 82 -8.96 19.71 -5.88
CA GLY A 82 -7.95 18.97 -6.65
C GLY A 82 -7.80 17.50 -6.23
N ASP A 83 -7.38 16.67 -7.19
CA ASP A 83 -7.12 15.24 -7.00
C ASP A 83 -5.62 14.96 -6.77
N VAL A 84 -4.78 16.00 -6.72
CA VAL A 84 -3.33 15.90 -6.59
C VAL A 84 -2.83 16.80 -5.47
N ILE A 85 -2.08 16.21 -4.54
CA ILE A 85 -1.41 16.90 -3.43
C ILE A 85 0.07 17.00 -3.77
N ASN A 86 0.61 18.21 -3.68
CA ASN A 86 2.01 18.50 -3.97
C ASN A 86 2.83 18.42 -2.67
N THR A 87 3.74 17.45 -2.60
CA THR A 87 4.71 17.31 -1.51
C THR A 87 6.04 17.94 -1.92
N ARG A 88 6.68 18.70 -1.04
CA ARG A 88 7.99 19.31 -1.34
C ARG A 88 9.08 18.54 -0.63
N LYS A 89 10.09 18.08 -1.38
CA LYS A 89 11.33 17.56 -0.81
C LYS A 89 12.36 18.70 -0.74
N PRO A 90 12.96 18.99 0.43
CA PRO A 90 14.02 20.00 0.53
C PRO A 90 15.28 19.54 -0.20
N ALA A 91 16.03 20.47 -0.81
CA ALA A 91 17.35 20.18 -1.38
C ALA A 91 18.37 19.82 -0.30
N GLU A 92 19.33 18.98 -0.69
CA GLU A 92 20.56 18.74 0.08
C GLU A 92 21.57 19.86 -0.21
N PHE A 93 22.18 20.42 0.83
CA PHE A 93 23.29 21.36 0.71
C PHE A 93 24.62 20.61 0.83
N THR A 94 25.63 21.00 0.06
CA THR A 94 26.98 20.46 0.20
C THR A 94 27.95 21.50 0.74
N ALA A 95 28.83 21.07 1.63
CA ALA A 95 29.85 21.95 2.20
C ALA A 95 31.02 22.10 1.21
N ASN A 96 31.12 23.28 0.59
CA ASN A 96 32.28 23.62 -0.23
C ASN A 96 33.41 24.16 0.67
N ARG A 97 34.63 23.64 0.48
CA ARG A 97 35.83 24.23 1.10
C ARG A 97 36.27 25.43 0.27
N LYS A 98 36.71 26.47 0.95
CA LYS A 98 37.21 27.70 0.34
C LYS A 98 38.63 27.97 0.84
N THR A 99 39.49 28.51 -0.03
CA THR A 99 40.76 29.12 0.37
C THR A 99 40.65 30.65 0.46
N ASP A 100 41.60 31.31 1.13
CA ASP A 100 41.56 32.77 1.36
C ASP A 100 41.53 33.61 0.07
N TYR A 101 41.94 33.03 -1.07
CA TYR A 101 42.05 33.71 -2.36
C TYR A 101 40.85 33.50 -3.30
N GLU A 102 39.87 32.69 -2.91
CA GLU A 102 38.69 32.41 -3.73
C GLU A 102 37.48 33.22 -3.26
N ASP A 103 36.36 33.18 -3.99
CA ASP A 103 35.08 33.74 -3.55
C ASP A 103 34.15 32.62 -3.04
N VAL A 104 33.16 32.98 -2.22
CA VAL A 104 32.18 32.00 -1.73
C VAL A 104 31.23 31.62 -2.87
N THR A 105 31.15 30.32 -3.18
CA THR A 105 30.15 29.80 -4.11
C THR A 105 28.81 29.62 -3.38
N ILE A 106 27.78 30.33 -3.84
CA ILE A 106 26.43 30.25 -3.27
C ILE A 106 25.67 29.13 -3.97
N GLN A 107 25.04 28.25 -3.20
CA GLN A 107 24.13 27.23 -3.72
C GLN A 107 22.70 27.76 -3.73
N THR A 108 21.99 27.56 -4.84
CA THR A 108 20.56 27.89 -4.93
C THR A 108 19.73 26.77 -4.28
N PRO A 109 18.80 27.07 -3.36
CA PRO A 109 17.89 26.07 -2.84
C PRO A 109 16.82 25.74 -3.90
N GLU A 110 16.85 24.52 -4.43
CA GLU A 110 15.78 23.97 -5.28
C GLU A 110 14.96 22.94 -4.50
N ALA A 111 13.64 23.01 -4.53
CA ALA A 111 12.78 21.99 -3.93
C ALA A 111 12.10 21.19 -5.04
N THR A 112 12.23 19.86 -5.00
CA THR A 112 11.50 19.00 -5.94
C THR A 112 10.08 18.78 -5.45
N ASN A 113 9.12 18.83 -6.37
CA ASN A 113 7.72 18.60 -6.07
C ASN A 113 7.34 17.14 -6.42
N VAL A 114 6.96 16.36 -5.41
CA VAL A 114 6.46 14.99 -5.54
C VAL A 114 4.95 15.01 -5.38
N GLN A 115 4.24 14.61 -6.43
CA GLN A 115 2.78 14.61 -6.47
C GLN A 115 2.21 13.30 -5.92
N VAL A 116 1.32 13.41 -4.93
CA VAL A 116 0.50 12.31 -4.39
C VAL A 116 -0.90 12.47 -4.98
N LYS A 117 -1.35 11.52 -5.79
CA LYS A 117 -2.69 11.55 -6.42
C LYS A 117 -3.67 10.74 -5.58
N LEU A 118 -4.92 11.20 -5.49
CA LEU A 118 -6.04 10.47 -4.91
C LEU A 118 -6.76 9.70 -6.04
N ASP A 119 -6.29 8.51 -6.34
CA ASP A 119 -6.72 7.72 -7.51
C ASP A 119 -7.34 6.36 -7.16
N GLN A 120 -7.41 6.01 -5.87
CA GLN A 120 -7.97 4.74 -5.42
C GLN A 120 -9.25 4.96 -4.60
N HIS A 121 -10.35 4.36 -5.05
CA HIS A 121 -11.65 4.42 -4.37
C HIS A 121 -12.04 3.02 -3.91
N TYR A 122 -11.93 2.78 -2.61
CA TYR A 122 -12.37 1.54 -1.99
C TYR A 122 -13.78 1.71 -1.46
N HIS A 123 -14.63 0.75 -1.77
CA HIS A 123 -15.97 0.67 -1.21
C HIS A 123 -16.30 -0.77 -0.83
N VAL A 124 -17.07 -0.93 0.24
CA VAL A 124 -17.77 -2.16 0.55
C VAL A 124 -19.23 -1.82 0.64
N SER A 125 -20.03 -2.47 -0.19
CA SER A 125 -21.46 -2.23 -0.28
C SER A 125 -22.20 -3.55 -0.06
N PHE A 126 -23.11 -3.58 0.90
CA PHE A 126 -23.99 -4.70 1.15
C PHE A 126 -25.43 -4.22 1.21
N MET A 127 -26.35 -5.08 0.79
CA MET A 127 -27.77 -4.79 0.76
C MET A 127 -28.49 -5.73 1.71
N ILE A 128 -29.28 -5.16 2.60
CA ILE A 128 -30.19 -5.89 3.49
C ILE A 128 -31.60 -5.69 2.94
N LYS A 129 -32.30 -6.78 2.63
CA LYS A 129 -33.67 -6.73 2.12
C LYS A 129 -34.67 -6.58 3.26
N ASP A 130 -35.77 -5.88 3.00
CA ASP A 130 -36.81 -5.60 3.99
C ASP A 130 -37.40 -6.89 4.60
N GLY A 131 -37.51 -7.94 3.78
CA GLY A 131 -37.98 -9.26 4.23
C GLY A 131 -37.03 -9.92 5.23
N GLU A 132 -35.72 -9.83 5.01
CA GLU A 132 -34.68 -10.41 5.89
C GLU A 132 -34.57 -9.62 7.20
N ASP A 133 -34.66 -8.29 7.11
CA ASP A 133 -34.63 -7.40 8.27
C ASP A 133 -35.84 -7.62 9.18
N SER A 134 -37.03 -7.82 8.59
CA SER A 134 -38.27 -8.08 9.34
C SER A 134 -38.27 -9.39 10.15
N VAL A 135 -37.41 -10.36 9.78
CA VAL A 135 -37.33 -11.67 10.44
C VAL A 135 -36.06 -11.83 11.28
N ALA A 136 -35.16 -10.86 11.24
CA ALA A 136 -33.91 -10.90 11.99
C ALA A 136 -34.16 -10.64 13.49
N PHE A 137 -33.44 -11.37 14.34
CA PHE A 137 -33.47 -11.17 15.80
C PHE A 137 -32.47 -10.11 16.28
N LYS A 138 -31.58 -9.65 15.39
CA LYS A 138 -30.51 -8.69 15.63
C LYS A 138 -30.55 -7.61 14.55
N ASP A 139 -29.99 -6.44 14.87
CA ASP A 139 -29.70 -5.42 13.87
C ASP A 139 -28.64 -5.93 12.89
N LEU A 140 -29.07 -6.20 11.65
CA LEU A 140 -28.22 -6.70 10.59
C LEU A 140 -27.23 -5.64 10.10
N VAL A 141 -27.57 -4.35 10.23
CA VAL A 141 -26.70 -3.27 9.76
C VAL A 141 -25.44 -3.21 10.59
N GLY A 142 -25.54 -3.17 11.93
CA GLY A 142 -24.38 -3.15 12.83
C GLY A 142 -23.49 -4.39 12.68
N GLU A 143 -24.08 -5.58 12.64
CA GLU A 143 -23.33 -6.85 12.56
C GLU A 143 -22.54 -6.98 11.24
N TYR A 144 -23.07 -6.49 10.10
CA TYR A 144 -22.35 -6.52 8.82
C TYR A 144 -21.44 -5.31 8.60
N LEU A 145 -21.60 -4.23 9.38
CA LEU A 145 -20.76 -3.05 9.29
C LEU A 145 -19.32 -3.33 9.77
N GLU A 146 -19.16 -4.01 10.91
CA GLU A 146 -17.84 -4.35 11.45
C GLU A 146 -16.96 -5.13 10.45
N PRO A 147 -17.39 -6.27 9.87
CA PRO A 147 -16.58 -7.00 8.89
C PRO A 147 -16.37 -6.20 7.59
N ALA A 148 -17.32 -5.35 7.19
CA ALA A 148 -17.15 -4.49 6.02
C ALA A 148 -16.02 -3.47 6.20
N VAL A 149 -15.92 -2.89 7.41
CA VAL A 149 -14.86 -1.95 7.77
C VAL A 149 -13.51 -2.65 7.87
N ILE A 150 -13.45 -3.84 8.45
CA ILE A 150 -12.21 -4.64 8.53
C ILE A 150 -11.69 -4.97 7.12
N ALA A 151 -12.58 -5.30 6.17
CA ALA A 151 -12.18 -5.55 4.79
C ALA A 151 -11.55 -4.31 4.12
N ILE A 152 -12.07 -3.12 4.41
CA ILE A 152 -11.49 -1.85 3.93
C ILE A 152 -10.13 -1.60 4.59
N ALA A 153 -10.00 -1.82 5.90
CA ALA A 153 -8.73 -1.70 6.61
C ALA A 153 -7.65 -2.61 5.99
N GLN A 154 -7.96 -3.89 5.80
CA GLN A 154 -7.03 -4.84 5.16
C GLN A 154 -6.67 -4.43 3.73
N ALA A 155 -7.61 -3.90 2.94
CA ALA A 155 -7.32 -3.41 1.60
C ALA A 155 -6.33 -2.23 1.62
N VAL A 156 -6.53 -1.27 2.54
CA VAL A 156 -5.62 -0.12 2.72
C VAL A 156 -4.23 -0.56 3.14
N ASP A 157 -4.11 -1.48 4.11
CA ASP A 157 -2.81 -1.98 4.55
C ASP A 157 -2.07 -2.71 3.42
N LYS A 158 -2.76 -3.57 2.65
CA LYS A 158 -2.18 -4.25 1.48
C LYS A 158 -1.64 -3.27 0.43
N VAL A 159 -2.34 -2.16 0.19
CA VAL A 159 -1.89 -1.12 -0.75
C VAL A 159 -0.62 -0.42 -0.26
N ILE A 160 -0.56 -0.08 1.02
CA ILE A 160 0.59 0.60 1.62
C ILE A 160 1.80 -0.34 1.66
N LEU A 161 1.62 -1.56 2.14
CA LEU A 161 2.67 -2.57 2.19
C LEU A 161 3.13 -2.97 0.79
N GLY A 162 2.22 -3.06 -0.19
CA GLY A 162 2.52 -3.33 -1.59
C GLY A 162 3.52 -2.37 -2.23
N GLN A 163 3.70 -1.16 -1.68
CA GLN A 163 4.72 -0.22 -2.17
C GLN A 163 6.16 -0.72 -1.98
N HIS A 164 6.41 -1.72 -1.13
CA HIS A 164 7.73 -2.33 -0.97
C HIS A 164 8.33 -2.83 -2.29
N ALA A 165 7.48 -3.23 -3.26
CA ALA A 165 7.90 -3.66 -4.60
C ALA A 165 8.67 -2.58 -5.39
N GLN A 166 8.45 -1.29 -5.11
CA GLN A 166 9.21 -0.22 -5.76
C GLN A 166 10.68 -0.17 -5.32
N PHE A 167 10.98 -0.72 -4.14
CA PHE A 167 12.31 -0.77 -3.57
C PHE A 167 13.09 -2.02 -4.04
N THR A 168 12.43 -3.05 -4.55
CA THR A 168 13.09 -4.27 -5.08
C THR A 168 13.59 -4.12 -6.52
N THR A 169 13.26 -3.01 -7.19
CA THR A 169 13.67 -2.73 -8.58
C THR A 169 15.19 -2.65 -8.78
N THR A 170 15.95 -2.36 -7.73
CA THR A 170 17.42 -2.32 -7.77
C THR A 170 18.01 -3.01 -6.55
N ASN A 171 19.21 -3.57 -6.71
CA ASN A 171 19.94 -4.22 -5.61
C ASN A 171 20.38 -3.26 -4.49
N ALA A 172 20.26 -1.95 -4.69
CA ALA A 172 20.72 -0.95 -3.74
C ALA A 172 19.90 -0.92 -2.44
N ASN A 173 18.63 -1.32 -2.50
CA ASN A 173 17.67 -1.23 -1.40
C ASN A 173 17.28 -2.59 -0.81
N VAL A 174 18.06 -3.62 -1.09
CA VAL A 174 17.72 -5.00 -0.77
C VAL A 174 18.79 -5.61 0.12
N ALA A 175 18.39 -6.49 1.05
CA ALA A 175 19.27 -7.28 1.90
C ALA A 175 18.71 -8.69 2.13
N GLY A 176 19.56 -9.62 2.58
CA GLY A 176 19.16 -11.01 2.84
C GLY A 176 19.09 -11.87 1.57
N LYS A 177 18.52 -13.07 1.75
CA LYS A 177 18.38 -14.11 0.72
C LYS A 177 17.05 -14.83 0.92
N LEU A 178 16.35 -15.15 -0.17
CA LEU A 178 15.06 -15.84 -0.10
C LEU A 178 15.20 -17.28 0.38
N GLY A 179 14.24 -17.74 1.19
CA GLY A 179 14.14 -19.12 1.66
C GLY A 179 15.26 -19.57 2.59
N LEU A 180 16.09 -18.65 3.09
CA LEU A 180 17.27 -18.92 3.92
C LEU A 180 17.22 -18.21 5.27
N LEU A 181 16.09 -17.57 5.62
CA LEU A 181 15.86 -17.03 6.95
C LEU A 181 15.65 -18.16 7.95
N SER A 182 16.49 -18.16 8.97
CA SER A 182 16.46 -19.12 10.06
C SER A 182 16.96 -18.45 11.34
N SER A 183 16.88 -19.15 12.47
CA SER A 183 17.35 -18.62 13.75
C SER A 183 18.84 -18.28 13.78
N SER A 184 19.66 -18.81 12.86
CA SER A 184 21.09 -18.47 12.75
C SER A 184 21.34 -17.27 11.85
N THR A 185 20.53 -17.06 10.81
CA THR A 185 20.73 -16.00 9.79
C THR A 185 19.93 -14.73 10.08
N ALA A 186 18.87 -14.80 10.90
CA ALA A 186 17.98 -13.69 11.17
C ALA A 186 18.70 -12.40 11.61
N LYS A 187 19.66 -12.52 12.53
CA LYS A 187 20.43 -11.36 13.00
C LYS A 187 21.26 -10.70 11.90
N ASP A 188 21.91 -11.51 11.09
CA ASP A 188 22.78 -11.02 10.02
C ASP A 188 21.95 -10.32 8.94
N TYR A 189 20.78 -10.85 8.58
CA TYR A 189 19.92 -10.21 7.59
C TYR A 189 19.34 -8.87 8.08
N ILE A 190 18.99 -8.77 9.37
CA ILE A 190 18.56 -7.50 9.96
C ILE A 190 19.72 -6.48 9.96
N LEU A 191 20.94 -6.91 10.30
CA LEU A 191 22.12 -6.05 10.29
C LEU A 191 22.53 -5.61 8.87
N ASP A 192 22.40 -6.49 7.89
CA ASP A 192 22.62 -6.17 6.48
C ASP A 192 21.59 -5.15 5.99
N THR A 193 20.32 -5.30 6.39
CA THR A 193 19.27 -4.31 6.10
C THR A 193 19.59 -2.96 6.74
N ARG A 194 20.10 -2.97 7.98
CA ARG A 194 20.58 -1.76 8.67
C ARG A 194 21.74 -1.12 7.92
N LYS A 195 22.69 -1.91 7.42
CA LYS A 195 23.83 -1.44 6.64
C LYS A 195 23.36 -0.76 5.37
N VAL A 196 22.47 -1.40 4.60
CA VAL A 196 21.88 -0.81 3.39
C VAL A 196 21.28 0.57 3.67
N LEU A 197 20.44 0.69 4.70
CA LEU A 197 19.84 1.99 5.05
C LEU A 197 20.86 3.03 5.54
N ASN A 198 21.95 2.60 6.19
CA ASN A 198 23.03 3.51 6.59
C ASN A 198 23.85 3.99 5.39
N ASP A 199 24.13 3.10 4.43
CA ASP A 199 24.85 3.41 3.19
C ASP A 199 24.03 4.38 2.32
N LEU A 200 22.69 4.24 2.34
CA LEU A 200 21.74 5.17 1.74
C LEU A 200 21.53 6.47 2.54
N LYS A 201 22.24 6.64 3.67
CA LYS A 201 22.17 7.83 4.55
C LYS A 201 20.76 8.12 5.10
N CYS A 202 19.93 7.09 5.23
CA CYS A 202 18.62 7.23 5.85
C CYS A 202 18.79 7.65 7.34
N PRO A 203 18.00 8.59 7.88
CA PRO A 203 18.05 8.93 9.30
C PRO A 203 17.82 7.69 10.18
N MET A 204 18.59 7.58 11.27
CA MET A 204 18.46 6.46 12.22
C MET A 204 17.20 6.55 13.08
N THR A 205 16.69 7.75 13.30
CA THR A 205 15.47 7.99 14.07
C THR A 205 14.23 7.69 13.24
N GLY A 206 13.27 6.96 13.83
CA GLY A 206 11.98 6.68 13.19
C GLY A 206 12.05 5.62 12.08
N ARG A 207 13.02 4.70 12.15
CA ARG A 207 13.05 3.51 11.29
C ARG A 207 12.13 2.43 11.88
N ARG A 208 11.22 1.97 11.03
CA ARG A 208 10.19 0.97 11.30
C ARG A 208 10.49 -0.26 10.46
N PHE A 209 10.17 -1.44 10.96
CA PHE A 209 10.37 -2.69 10.26
C PHE A 209 9.11 -3.53 10.39
N ILE A 210 8.42 -3.72 9.27
CA ILE A 210 7.26 -4.59 9.16
C ILE A 210 7.70 -5.94 8.64
N VAL A 211 7.36 -7.00 9.37
CA VAL A 211 7.71 -8.39 9.04
C VAL A 211 6.46 -9.25 8.88
N GLY A 212 6.56 -10.26 8.02
CA GLY A 212 5.55 -11.31 7.89
C GLY A 212 5.60 -12.30 9.06
N SER A 213 4.60 -13.18 9.13
CA SER A 213 4.42 -14.13 10.23
C SER A 213 5.53 -15.19 10.33
N ASP A 214 6.00 -15.75 9.20
CA ASP A 214 7.07 -16.77 9.28
C ASP A 214 8.43 -16.10 9.55
N ALA A 215 8.63 -14.89 9.03
CA ALA A 215 9.81 -14.10 9.32
C ALA A 215 9.90 -13.72 10.80
N GLU A 216 8.81 -13.23 11.40
CA GLU A 216 8.75 -12.94 12.83
C GLU A 216 9.06 -14.19 13.67
N THR A 217 8.43 -15.32 13.34
CA THR A 217 8.66 -16.60 14.03
C THR A 217 10.13 -17.01 13.98
N SER A 218 10.78 -16.82 12.82
CA SER A 218 12.20 -17.15 12.63
C SER A 218 13.12 -16.20 13.41
N ILE A 219 12.76 -14.92 13.51
CA ILE A 219 13.48 -13.93 14.32
C ILE A 219 13.32 -14.22 15.82
N LEU A 220 12.13 -14.58 16.29
CA LEU A 220 11.88 -14.93 17.69
C LEU A 220 12.58 -16.22 18.13
N LYS A 221 12.74 -17.18 17.22
CA LYS A 221 13.52 -18.41 17.48
C LYS A 221 15.02 -18.13 17.69
N ALA A 222 15.53 -16.97 17.28
CA ALA A 222 16.91 -16.61 17.52
C ALA A 222 17.11 -16.19 18.98
N ASP A 223 18.01 -16.88 19.68
CA ASP A 223 18.29 -16.69 21.12
C ASP A 223 18.72 -15.25 21.46
N ASP A 224 19.34 -14.52 20.52
CA ASP A 224 19.73 -13.13 20.71
C ASP A 224 18.54 -12.14 20.84
N PHE A 225 17.34 -12.56 20.45
CA PHE A 225 16.12 -11.76 20.52
C PHE A 225 15.22 -12.14 21.70
N THR A 226 15.29 -13.37 22.19
CA THR A 226 14.48 -13.86 23.31
C THR A 226 15.24 -13.98 24.63
N SER A 227 16.59 -13.98 24.64
CA SER A 227 17.35 -14.09 25.89
C SER A 227 17.24 -12.84 26.78
N ALA A 228 16.41 -12.92 27.82
CA ALA A 228 16.23 -11.87 28.82
C ALA A 228 17.53 -11.52 29.57
N GLU A 229 18.44 -12.49 29.73
CA GLU A 229 19.73 -12.31 30.42
C GLU A 229 20.63 -11.26 29.74
N LYS A 230 20.55 -11.11 28.41
CA LYS A 230 21.39 -10.17 27.65
C LYS A 230 20.76 -8.79 27.47
N VAL A 231 19.43 -8.70 27.50
CA VAL A 231 18.69 -7.47 27.20
C VAL A 231 18.36 -6.67 28.46
N GLY A 232 18.31 -7.31 29.63
CA GLY A 232 17.98 -6.63 30.90
C GLY A 232 16.56 -6.03 30.92
N ASP A 233 15.73 -6.40 29.95
CA ASP A 233 14.31 -6.09 29.90
C ASP A 233 13.58 -7.23 30.60
N SER A 234 12.80 -6.92 31.64
CA SER A 234 12.26 -7.81 32.69
C SER A 234 11.40 -9.01 32.23
N GLY A 235 11.89 -9.85 31.32
CA GLY A 235 11.23 -11.04 30.79
C GLY A 235 10.06 -10.78 29.85
N THR A 236 9.82 -9.54 29.44
CA THR A 236 8.71 -9.10 28.56
C THR A 236 8.76 -9.78 27.20
N ALA A 237 9.90 -9.78 26.51
CA ALA A 237 10.08 -10.44 25.21
C ALA A 237 9.80 -11.96 25.26
N LEU A 238 10.11 -12.63 26.38
CA LEU A 238 9.80 -14.05 26.59
C LEU A 238 8.33 -14.30 26.94
N ARG A 239 7.64 -13.33 27.53
CA ARG A 239 6.27 -13.47 28.04
C ARG A 239 5.21 -13.05 27.01
N GLU A 240 5.49 -12.00 26.23
CA GLU A 240 4.55 -11.38 25.30
C GLU A 240 4.91 -11.64 23.83
N ALA A 241 6.04 -12.32 23.57
CA ALA A 241 6.55 -12.65 22.23
C ALA A 241 6.69 -11.45 21.28
N SER A 242 6.81 -10.23 21.82
CA SER A 242 6.99 -9.01 21.05
C SER A 242 8.49 -8.69 20.89
N ILE A 243 8.90 -8.33 19.66
CA ILE A 243 10.30 -7.99 19.36
C ILE A 243 10.67 -6.59 19.86
N GLY A 244 9.74 -5.62 19.74
CA GLY A 244 9.93 -4.22 20.15
C GLY A 244 11.06 -3.51 19.40
N PHE A 245 11.68 -2.50 20.03
CA PHE A 245 12.80 -1.78 19.42
C PHE A 245 14.11 -2.56 19.57
N LYS A 246 14.65 -3.05 18.45
CA LYS A 246 15.86 -3.88 18.43
C LYS A 246 16.71 -3.57 17.19
N LEU A 247 18.03 -3.65 17.34
CA LEU A 247 19.00 -3.41 16.25
C LEU A 247 18.79 -2.12 15.45
N GLY A 248 18.16 -1.09 16.04
CA GLY A 248 17.90 0.22 15.41
C GLY A 248 16.63 0.31 14.58
N PHE A 249 15.72 -0.65 14.74
CA PHE A 249 14.39 -0.67 14.15
C PHE A 249 13.33 -0.88 15.22
N ASP A 250 12.15 -0.31 14.98
CA ASP A 250 10.93 -0.64 15.69
C ASP A 250 10.18 -1.72 14.90
N PHE A 251 10.00 -2.90 15.48
CA PHE A 251 9.43 -4.06 14.80
C PHE A 251 7.91 -4.13 14.97
N PHE A 252 7.22 -4.37 13.86
CA PHE A 252 5.78 -4.62 13.80
C PHE A 252 5.53 -5.86 12.95
N MET A 253 4.63 -6.72 13.39
CA MET A 253 4.14 -7.82 12.55
C MET A 253 2.86 -7.39 11.85
N ASP A 254 2.75 -7.72 10.57
CA ASP A 254 1.52 -7.61 9.81
C ASP A 254 1.32 -8.86 8.95
N GLN A 255 0.15 -9.48 9.07
CA GLN A 255 -0.26 -10.64 8.27
C GLN A 255 -0.45 -10.31 6.78
N ASN A 256 -0.61 -9.03 6.43
CA ASN A 256 -0.73 -8.57 5.05
C ASN A 256 0.62 -8.30 4.37
N MET A 257 1.75 -8.50 5.08
CA MET A 257 3.08 -8.40 4.48
C MET A 257 3.27 -9.48 3.41
N SER A 258 4.10 -9.19 2.41
CA SER A 258 4.34 -10.10 1.27
C SER A 258 5.13 -11.35 1.71
N GLU A 259 4.38 -12.45 1.84
CA GLU A 259 4.86 -13.78 2.22
C GLU A 259 4.03 -14.81 1.45
N TYR A 260 4.66 -15.57 0.56
CA TYR A 260 3.97 -16.50 -0.33
C TYR A 260 4.87 -17.62 -0.86
N THR A 261 4.24 -18.73 -1.22
CA THR A 261 4.89 -19.89 -1.86
C THR A 261 4.27 -20.14 -3.23
N ASN A 262 5.11 -20.20 -4.26
CA ASN A 262 4.72 -20.55 -5.62
C ASN A 262 5.26 -21.94 -5.95
N THR A 263 4.62 -22.62 -6.91
CA THR A 263 5.23 -23.79 -7.53
C THR A 263 6.35 -23.31 -8.45
N ASP A 264 7.50 -23.98 -8.38
CA ASP A 264 8.58 -23.78 -9.33
C ASP A 264 8.23 -24.48 -10.66
N THR A 265 8.64 -23.86 -11.76
CA THR A 265 8.48 -24.46 -13.10
C THR A 265 9.53 -25.56 -13.33
N GLY A 266 10.52 -25.63 -12.45
CA GLY A 266 11.59 -26.63 -12.42
C GLY A 266 12.97 -26.00 -12.28
N THR A 267 13.98 -26.86 -12.29
CA THR A 267 15.40 -26.47 -12.35
C THR A 267 15.85 -26.43 -13.80
N ALA A 268 16.35 -25.28 -14.26
CA ALA A 268 16.71 -25.10 -15.66
C ALA A 268 18.00 -25.85 -16.04
N ASP A 269 19.05 -25.64 -15.25
CA ASP A 269 20.34 -26.34 -15.20
C ASP A 269 21.23 -25.60 -14.18
N ASP A 270 22.53 -25.84 -14.19
CA ASP A 270 23.52 -25.14 -13.37
C ASP A 270 24.29 -24.04 -14.12
N VAL A 271 24.79 -23.06 -13.36
CA VAL A 271 25.71 -22.01 -13.86
C VAL A 271 27.04 -22.63 -14.32
N ASP A 272 27.49 -22.23 -15.52
CA ASP A 272 28.79 -22.64 -16.09
C ASP A 272 29.90 -21.69 -15.64
N GLY A 273 30.68 -22.14 -14.65
CA GLY A 273 31.80 -21.41 -14.08
C GLY A 273 31.40 -20.44 -12.96
N ALA A 274 32.34 -20.19 -12.04
CA ALA A 274 32.13 -19.26 -10.93
C ALA A 274 31.97 -17.82 -11.44
N VAL A 275 30.97 -17.11 -10.92
CA VAL A 275 30.63 -15.75 -11.34
C VAL A 275 30.70 -14.78 -10.14
N PRO A 276 31.43 -13.66 -10.26
CA PRO A 276 31.51 -12.68 -9.18
C PRO A 276 30.22 -11.86 -9.04
N ALA A 277 30.02 -11.31 -7.83
CA ALA A 277 28.94 -10.38 -7.54
C ALA A 277 28.95 -9.17 -8.50
N GLY A 278 27.77 -8.68 -8.85
CA GLY A 278 27.54 -7.55 -9.76
C GLY A 278 27.45 -7.93 -11.24
N THR A 279 27.71 -9.20 -11.59
CA THR A 279 27.64 -9.65 -12.98
C THR A 279 26.20 -9.80 -13.45
N THR A 280 25.92 -9.33 -14.67
CA THR A 280 24.58 -9.37 -15.31
C THR A 280 24.50 -10.34 -16.49
N SER A 281 25.61 -10.96 -16.89
CA SER A 281 25.67 -11.94 -17.98
C SER A 281 26.20 -13.26 -17.44
N LEU A 282 25.43 -14.34 -17.63
CA LEU A 282 25.72 -15.67 -17.11
C LEU A 282 25.72 -16.67 -18.26
N ASN A 283 26.57 -17.68 -18.16
CA ASN A 283 26.52 -18.85 -19.03
C ASN A 283 25.91 -20.02 -18.24
N MET A 284 25.09 -20.81 -18.91
CA MET A 284 24.46 -22.02 -18.42
C MET A 284 25.09 -23.23 -19.10
N THR A 285 25.16 -24.35 -18.37
CA THR A 285 25.68 -25.61 -18.91
C THR A 285 24.78 -26.14 -20.05
N ASP A 286 23.46 -26.04 -19.89
CA ASP A 286 22.40 -26.23 -20.89
C ASP A 286 21.30 -25.17 -20.74
N GLY A 287 20.78 -24.62 -21.83
CA GLY A 287 19.90 -23.45 -21.85
C GLY A 287 18.41 -23.73 -22.15
N SER A 288 18.01 -25.00 -22.25
CA SER A 288 16.74 -25.40 -22.88
C SER A 288 15.45 -24.98 -22.13
N VAL A 289 15.52 -24.75 -20.82
CA VAL A 289 14.34 -24.56 -19.96
C VAL A 289 13.97 -23.09 -19.74
N VAL A 290 14.88 -22.16 -20.06
CA VAL A 290 14.74 -20.74 -19.70
C VAL A 290 14.11 -19.93 -20.82
N THR A 291 13.05 -19.17 -20.52
CA THR A 291 12.48 -18.22 -21.47
C THR A 291 12.66 -16.77 -21.03
N VAL A 292 12.65 -15.86 -22.00
CA VAL A 292 12.77 -14.41 -21.73
C VAL A 292 11.57 -13.97 -20.91
N GLY A 293 11.81 -13.34 -19.77
CA GLY A 293 10.76 -12.86 -18.87
C GLY A 293 10.54 -13.70 -17.63
N ASP A 294 11.07 -14.92 -17.58
CA ASP A 294 11.00 -15.75 -16.39
C ASP A 294 11.82 -15.13 -15.24
N MET A 295 11.38 -15.39 -14.01
CA MET A 295 12.15 -15.07 -12.82
C MET A 295 12.95 -16.29 -12.41
N ILE A 296 14.17 -16.06 -11.91
CA ILE A 296 15.05 -17.11 -11.42
C ILE A 296 15.59 -16.78 -10.04
N THR A 297 15.90 -17.83 -9.31
CA THR A 297 16.78 -17.79 -8.15
C THR A 297 17.97 -18.70 -8.41
N ILE A 298 19.16 -18.23 -8.07
CA ILE A 298 20.41 -18.98 -8.27
C ILE A 298 20.95 -19.38 -6.91
N ALA A 299 21.27 -20.67 -6.74
CA ALA A 299 21.84 -21.18 -5.51
C ALA A 299 23.09 -20.37 -5.10
N GLY A 300 23.18 -20.03 -3.81
CA GLY A 300 24.23 -19.16 -3.29
C GLY A 300 23.83 -17.69 -3.22
N ASP A 301 23.29 -17.11 -4.29
CA ASP A 301 22.81 -15.72 -4.30
C ASP A 301 21.39 -15.59 -3.76
N MET A 302 20.47 -16.44 -4.23
CA MET A 302 19.07 -16.55 -3.75
C MET A 302 18.31 -15.21 -3.75
N THR A 303 18.74 -14.25 -4.56
CA THR A 303 17.97 -13.01 -4.82
C THR A 303 17.15 -13.19 -6.11
N PRO A 304 15.96 -12.57 -6.22
CA PRO A 304 15.18 -12.59 -7.45
C PRO A 304 15.95 -11.96 -8.60
N GLN A 305 16.09 -12.69 -9.70
CA GLN A 305 16.68 -12.20 -10.93
C GLN A 305 15.70 -12.41 -12.07
N ARG A 306 15.49 -11.38 -12.89
CA ARG A 306 14.70 -11.51 -14.12
C ARG A 306 15.60 -11.77 -15.31
N ILE A 307 15.22 -12.69 -16.17
CA ILE A 307 15.91 -12.92 -17.45
C ILE A 307 15.48 -11.88 -18.48
N VAL A 308 16.44 -11.09 -18.95
CA VAL A 308 16.22 -10.02 -19.94
C VAL A 308 16.42 -10.52 -21.37
N THR A 309 17.43 -11.34 -21.61
CA THR A 309 17.68 -11.97 -22.92
C THR A 309 18.18 -13.39 -22.75
N VAL A 310 17.82 -14.27 -23.70
CA VAL A 310 18.30 -15.64 -23.77
C VAL A 310 18.96 -15.87 -25.13
N SER A 311 20.16 -16.43 -25.12
CA SER A 311 20.84 -17.06 -26.25
C SER A 311 20.93 -18.57 -25.99
N THR A 312 21.67 -19.35 -26.79
CA THR A 312 21.71 -20.82 -26.66
C THR A 312 22.11 -21.28 -25.26
N ASN A 313 23.20 -20.72 -24.71
CA ASN A 313 23.69 -21.04 -23.37
C ASN A 313 23.95 -19.77 -22.53
N ALA A 314 23.66 -18.57 -23.06
CA ALA A 314 23.99 -17.32 -22.38
C ALA A 314 22.71 -16.56 -22.05
N ILE A 315 22.58 -16.13 -20.80
CA ILE A 315 21.46 -15.34 -20.30
C ILE A 315 21.96 -13.98 -19.81
N THR A 316 21.12 -12.95 -19.96
CA THR A 316 21.32 -11.69 -19.25
C THR A 316 20.25 -11.51 -18.18
N ILE A 317 20.66 -11.07 -17.01
CA ILE A 317 19.80 -10.93 -15.83
C ILE A 317 19.75 -9.49 -15.34
N SER A 318 18.65 -9.14 -14.66
CA SER A 318 18.44 -7.85 -14.00
C SER A 318 17.76 -8.08 -12.64
N PRO A 319 18.19 -7.40 -11.56
CA PRO A 319 19.18 -6.32 -11.48
C PRO A 319 20.67 -6.74 -11.45
N GLY A 320 20.97 -8.05 -11.45
CA GLY A 320 22.33 -8.60 -11.41
C GLY A 320 22.66 -9.29 -10.08
N LEU A 321 23.65 -10.17 -10.06
CA LEU A 321 24.01 -10.93 -8.85
C LEU A 321 24.44 -10.03 -7.69
N ARG A 322 24.00 -10.32 -6.47
CA ARG A 322 24.42 -9.58 -5.27
C ARG A 322 25.58 -10.27 -4.56
N TYR A 323 25.56 -11.59 -4.53
CA TYR A 323 26.57 -12.46 -3.96
C TYR A 323 27.28 -13.21 -5.08
N ALA A 324 28.53 -13.61 -4.84
CA ALA A 324 29.23 -14.47 -5.78
C ALA A 324 28.57 -15.85 -5.83
N VAL A 325 28.53 -16.43 -7.02
CA VAL A 325 27.95 -17.74 -7.29
C VAL A 325 29.07 -18.66 -7.72
N GLU A 326 29.09 -19.87 -7.15
CA GLU A 326 30.07 -20.90 -7.48
C GLU A 326 29.72 -21.60 -8.79
N ASP A 327 30.69 -22.32 -9.35
CA ASP A 327 30.45 -23.23 -10.47
C ASP A 327 29.41 -24.30 -10.10
N ALA A 328 28.63 -24.73 -11.09
CA ALA A 328 27.55 -25.70 -10.93
C ALA A 328 26.45 -25.29 -9.91
N ALA A 329 26.19 -23.98 -9.76
CA ALA A 329 25.09 -23.50 -8.92
C ALA A 329 23.74 -23.66 -9.63
N VAL A 330 22.79 -24.33 -8.96
CA VAL A 330 21.45 -24.62 -9.48
C VAL A 330 20.65 -23.35 -9.76
N ILE A 331 20.01 -23.29 -10.93
CA ILE A 331 19.08 -22.24 -11.33
C ILE A 331 17.65 -22.76 -11.23
N THR A 332 16.86 -22.21 -10.30
CA THR A 332 15.42 -22.48 -10.18
C THR A 332 14.63 -21.42 -10.95
N VAL A 333 13.66 -21.85 -11.76
CA VAL A 333 12.87 -20.98 -12.64
C VAL A 333 11.43 -20.88 -12.17
N TYR A 334 10.89 -19.67 -12.29
CA TYR A 334 9.49 -19.33 -12.04
C TYR A 334 8.88 -18.75 -13.32
N ASP A 335 7.75 -19.32 -13.72
CA ASP A 335 7.06 -18.98 -14.96
C ASP A 335 6.72 -17.50 -15.07
N SER A 336 6.85 -16.97 -16.28
CA SER A 336 6.21 -15.73 -16.70
C SER A 336 4.79 -15.97 -17.21
N GLY A 337 3.98 -14.92 -17.14
CA GLY A 337 2.66 -14.84 -17.77
C GLY A 337 2.61 -13.76 -18.83
N LEU A 338 1.49 -13.69 -19.54
CA LEU A 338 1.18 -12.64 -20.50
C LEU A 338 -0.04 -11.86 -20.05
N ILE A 339 -0.07 -10.58 -20.39
CA ILE A 339 -1.28 -9.79 -20.29
C ILE A 339 -2.23 -10.17 -21.40
N ASP A 340 -3.46 -10.52 -21.01
CA ASP A 340 -4.54 -10.81 -21.94
C ASP A 340 -5.57 -9.66 -21.88
N GLN A 341 -5.66 -8.92 -22.98
CA GLN A 341 -6.80 -8.03 -23.20
C GLN A 341 -7.10 -7.89 -24.69
N ASP A 342 -7.73 -8.92 -25.26
CA ASP A 342 -8.17 -8.96 -26.66
C ASP A 342 -9.27 -7.91 -27.02
N GLN A 343 -10.04 -7.41 -26.04
CA GLN A 343 -11.09 -6.40 -26.26
C GLN A 343 -11.24 -5.44 -25.06
N THR A 344 -11.16 -4.12 -25.25
CA THR A 344 -11.52 -3.14 -24.21
C THR A 344 -13.01 -2.78 -24.29
N THR A 345 -13.76 -3.00 -23.21
CA THR A 345 -15.01 -2.25 -22.99
C THR A 345 -14.65 -0.86 -22.47
N LEU A 346 -15.07 0.17 -23.19
CA LEU A 346 -14.95 1.57 -22.80
C LEU A 346 -15.78 1.82 -21.54
N ALA A 347 -15.44 2.88 -20.79
CA ALA A 347 -16.16 3.29 -19.59
C ALA A 347 -17.64 3.66 -19.84
N ASP A 348 -18.05 3.78 -21.10
CA ASP A 348 -19.43 4.03 -21.55
C ASP A 348 -20.17 2.76 -22.04
N GLY A 349 -19.55 1.57 -21.96
CA GLY A 349 -20.11 0.32 -22.48
C GLY A 349 -19.94 0.11 -23.99
N GLY A 350 -19.17 0.95 -24.68
CA GLY A 350 -18.76 0.74 -26.08
C GLY A 350 -17.56 -0.20 -26.24
N THR A 351 -17.42 -0.85 -27.39
CA THR A 351 -16.25 -1.66 -27.75
C THR A 351 -15.14 -0.76 -28.28
N ALA A 352 -13.99 -0.70 -27.62
CA ALA A 352 -12.79 -0.06 -28.16
C ALA A 352 -11.85 -1.07 -28.82
N SER A 353 -11.29 -0.66 -29.95
CA SER A 353 -10.37 -1.44 -30.80
C SER A 353 -8.90 -1.31 -30.37
N VAL A 354 -8.62 -1.03 -29.09
CA VAL A 354 -7.24 -0.95 -28.59
C VAL A 354 -7.04 -2.10 -27.62
N ALA A 355 -6.23 -3.07 -28.03
CA ALA A 355 -5.80 -4.20 -27.21
C ALA A 355 -4.80 -3.70 -26.14
N GLY A 356 -4.97 -4.14 -24.89
CA GLY A 356 -4.14 -3.72 -23.75
C GLY A 356 -4.74 -2.63 -22.85
N TYR A 357 -4.10 -2.43 -21.70
CA TYR A 357 -4.56 -1.57 -20.61
C TYR A 357 -3.99 -0.15 -20.74
N ARG A 358 -4.83 0.86 -20.53
CA ARG A 358 -4.41 2.27 -20.56
C ARG A 358 -3.67 2.69 -19.29
N LEU A 359 -2.89 3.78 -19.39
CA LEU A 359 -2.36 4.52 -18.25
C LEU A 359 -3.47 4.85 -17.23
N GLY A 360 -3.21 4.59 -15.94
CA GLY A 360 -4.16 4.84 -14.85
C GLY A 360 -5.32 3.85 -14.77
N TRP A 361 -5.21 2.68 -15.42
CA TRP A 361 -6.13 1.57 -15.16
C TRP A 361 -5.98 1.10 -13.70
N HIS A 362 -7.11 0.94 -13.01
CA HIS A 362 -7.19 0.68 -11.56
C HIS A 362 -8.10 -0.51 -11.21
N LYS A 363 -8.54 -1.27 -12.23
CA LYS A 363 -9.38 -2.46 -12.06
C LYS A 363 -8.56 -3.71 -12.32
N GLY A 364 -9.23 -4.85 -12.34
CA GLY A 364 -8.60 -6.15 -12.56
C GLY A 364 -7.87 -6.20 -13.89
N ILE A 365 -6.71 -6.83 -13.88
CA ILE A 365 -5.89 -7.14 -15.04
C ILE A 365 -5.91 -8.65 -15.20
N VAL A 366 -6.24 -9.10 -16.40
CA VAL A 366 -6.24 -10.53 -16.74
C VAL A 366 -4.83 -10.93 -17.16
N LEU A 367 -4.33 -11.98 -16.53
CA LEU A 367 -3.10 -12.69 -16.87
C LEU A 367 -3.49 -14.03 -17.51
N ASP A 368 -2.77 -14.41 -18.56
CA ASP A 368 -2.89 -15.67 -19.30
C ASP A 368 -1.50 -16.33 -19.45
N SER A 369 -1.48 -17.55 -19.97
CA SER A 369 -0.30 -18.26 -20.46
C SER A 369 0.73 -18.54 -19.36
N ILE A 370 0.26 -18.60 -18.12
CA ILE A 370 1.04 -19.06 -16.97
C ILE A 370 1.14 -20.60 -17.10
N LYS A 371 2.33 -21.09 -17.49
CA LYS A 371 2.54 -22.49 -17.92
C LYS A 371 2.25 -23.50 -16.82
N THR A 372 2.45 -23.13 -15.55
CA THR A 372 2.03 -23.89 -14.37
C THR A 372 0.71 -23.31 -13.86
N ALA A 373 -0.36 -24.13 -13.89
CA ALA A 373 -1.73 -23.74 -13.54
C ALA A 373 -1.79 -23.05 -12.16
N PRO A 374 -2.66 -22.03 -11.98
CA PRO A 374 -2.25 -20.72 -11.51
C PRO A 374 -1.84 -20.70 -10.02
N ASP A 375 -0.55 -20.48 -9.77
CA ASP A 375 0.05 -20.18 -8.45
C ASP A 375 0.26 -18.67 -8.28
N VAL A 376 -0.70 -17.87 -8.73
CA VAL A 376 -0.67 -16.43 -8.50
C VAL A 376 -1.22 -16.17 -7.11
N ASN A 377 -0.37 -15.66 -6.22
CA ASN A 377 -0.70 -15.49 -4.81
C ASN A 377 -0.93 -14.01 -4.45
N VAL A 378 -1.79 -13.77 -3.46
CA VAL A 378 -1.93 -12.43 -2.87
C VAL A 378 -0.63 -12.05 -2.15
N GLY A 379 -0.19 -10.80 -2.30
CA GLY A 379 1.09 -10.32 -1.77
C GLY A 379 2.27 -10.54 -2.73
N GLN A 380 2.10 -11.31 -3.80
CA GLN A 380 3.16 -11.55 -4.78
C GLN A 380 3.53 -10.30 -5.56
N GLN A 381 4.84 -10.08 -5.75
CA GLN A 381 5.35 -9.03 -6.61
C GLN A 381 5.31 -9.47 -8.08
N ILE A 382 4.94 -8.55 -8.97
CA ILE A 382 4.97 -8.78 -10.41
C ILE A 382 5.65 -7.62 -11.10
N PHE A 383 6.43 -7.92 -12.13
CA PHE A 383 6.97 -6.91 -13.03
C PHE A 383 6.20 -6.95 -14.34
N ILE A 384 5.67 -5.80 -14.75
CA ILE A 384 4.94 -5.67 -16.01
C ILE A 384 5.79 -4.87 -17.00
N SER A 385 6.05 -5.47 -18.16
CA SER A 385 6.74 -4.80 -19.28
C SER A 385 5.87 -3.73 -19.93
N GLU A 386 6.48 -2.62 -20.36
CA GLU A 386 5.81 -1.58 -21.15
C GLU A 386 5.69 -1.92 -22.65
N SER A 387 6.17 -3.10 -23.06
CA SER A 387 6.18 -3.59 -24.44
C SER A 387 5.80 -5.07 -24.49
N ALA A 388 5.23 -5.50 -25.63
CA ALA A 388 4.95 -6.91 -25.96
C ALA A 388 6.24 -7.76 -26.04
N SER A 389 7.38 -7.12 -26.26
CA SER A 389 8.71 -7.73 -26.05
C SER A 389 9.28 -7.29 -24.70
N LEU A 390 10.00 -8.18 -24.03
CA LEU A 390 10.62 -7.81 -22.75
C LEU A 390 11.65 -6.70 -22.96
N SER A 391 11.52 -5.65 -22.17
CA SER A 391 12.47 -4.55 -22.13
C SER A 391 12.89 -4.28 -20.68
N ALA A 392 14.00 -3.57 -20.48
CA ALA A 392 14.35 -3.08 -19.15
C ALA A 392 13.33 -2.06 -18.59
N ALA A 393 12.51 -1.47 -19.47
CA ALA A 393 11.44 -0.55 -19.11
C ALA A 393 10.17 -1.31 -18.71
N GLY A 394 9.73 -1.07 -17.48
CA GLY A 394 8.57 -1.68 -16.87
C GLY A 394 8.49 -1.31 -15.40
N ASN A 395 7.36 -1.62 -14.78
CA ASN A 395 7.08 -1.25 -13.40
C ASN A 395 6.75 -2.49 -12.57
N THR A 396 7.24 -2.49 -11.33
CA THR A 396 6.93 -3.55 -10.36
C THR A 396 5.74 -3.14 -9.51
N TYR A 397 4.81 -4.07 -9.35
CA TYR A 397 3.57 -3.95 -8.59
C TYR A 397 3.44 -5.12 -7.60
N THR A 398 2.56 -5.00 -6.63
CA THR A 398 2.16 -6.10 -5.74
C THR A 398 0.70 -6.44 -5.98
N ILE A 399 0.39 -7.73 -6.00
CA ILE A 399 -0.97 -8.23 -6.16
C ILE A 399 -1.72 -8.11 -4.83
N ILE A 400 -2.84 -7.39 -4.80
CA ILE A 400 -3.66 -7.18 -3.59
C ILE A 400 -4.83 -8.17 -3.49
N SER A 401 -5.31 -8.67 -4.62
CA SER A 401 -6.33 -9.72 -4.68
C SER A 401 -6.21 -10.49 -5.99
N VAL A 402 -6.55 -11.78 -5.92
CA VAL A 402 -6.57 -12.69 -7.06
C VAL A 402 -7.98 -13.26 -7.19
N ASP A 403 -8.52 -13.21 -8.39
CA ASP A 403 -9.72 -13.95 -8.77
C ASP A 403 -9.32 -14.94 -9.87
N SER A 404 -9.14 -16.20 -9.49
CA SER A 404 -8.68 -17.26 -10.40
C SER A 404 -9.88 -18.02 -10.95
N THR A 405 -10.08 -17.97 -12.27
CA THR A 405 -11.13 -18.72 -12.96
C THR A 405 -10.55 -20.02 -13.55
N GLY A 406 -9.84 -20.81 -12.74
CA GLY A 406 -9.24 -22.07 -13.21
C GLY A 406 -8.18 -21.93 -14.31
N SER A 407 -7.53 -23.05 -14.62
CA SER A 407 -6.27 -23.25 -15.37
C SER A 407 -5.76 -22.11 -16.28
N ALA A 408 -4.51 -21.68 -16.02
CA ALA A 408 -3.66 -20.74 -16.77
C ALA A 408 -4.11 -19.27 -16.86
N THR A 409 -5.30 -18.91 -16.38
CA THR A 409 -5.79 -17.52 -16.35
C THR A 409 -6.08 -17.03 -14.94
N ALA A 410 -5.70 -15.79 -14.63
CA ALA A 410 -5.96 -15.16 -13.35
C ALA A 410 -6.27 -13.67 -13.52
N THR A 411 -7.33 -13.18 -12.87
CA THR A 411 -7.58 -11.73 -12.78
C THR A 411 -6.96 -11.20 -11.50
N VAL A 412 -5.99 -10.30 -11.61
CA VAL A 412 -5.28 -9.71 -10.47
C VAL A 412 -5.65 -8.24 -10.30
N GLN A 413 -5.78 -7.80 -9.05
CA GLN A 413 -5.80 -6.38 -8.70
C GLN A 413 -4.42 -5.98 -8.20
N LEU A 414 -3.96 -4.79 -8.55
CA LEU A 414 -2.64 -4.27 -8.18
C LEU A 414 -2.72 -3.27 -7.02
N ASP A 415 -1.59 -3.03 -6.37
CA ASP A 415 -1.43 -2.06 -5.27
C ASP A 415 -1.71 -0.61 -5.68
N ARG A 416 -1.55 -0.28 -6.97
CA ARG A 416 -1.80 1.06 -7.49
C ARG A 416 -2.18 1.02 -8.97
N PRO A 417 -2.80 2.10 -9.49
CA PRO A 417 -3.11 2.19 -10.91
C PRO A 417 -1.85 2.11 -11.79
N LEU A 418 -2.01 1.63 -13.01
CA LEU A 418 -0.90 1.47 -13.95
C LEU A 418 -0.18 2.80 -14.22
N GLU A 419 1.13 2.82 -14.02
CA GLU A 419 2.01 3.99 -14.24
C GLU A 419 2.37 4.21 -15.71
N ALA A 420 2.15 3.21 -16.55
CA ALA A 420 2.33 3.27 -18.00
C ALA A 420 1.19 2.51 -18.70
N ALA A 421 0.93 2.84 -19.97
CA ALA A 421 0.05 2.01 -20.79
C ALA A 421 0.75 0.69 -21.09
N VAL A 422 0.00 -0.40 -21.04
CA VAL A 422 0.54 -1.75 -21.22
C VAL A 422 -0.17 -2.41 -22.38
N PRO A 423 0.55 -2.83 -23.43
CA PRO A 423 -0.07 -3.48 -24.58
C PRO A 423 -0.55 -4.89 -24.21
N ASP A 424 -1.48 -5.39 -25.02
CA ASP A 424 -1.81 -6.81 -25.04
C ASP A 424 -0.56 -7.67 -25.33
N ASN A 425 -0.52 -8.89 -24.79
CA ASN A 425 0.64 -9.78 -24.83
C ASN A 425 1.93 -9.21 -24.19
N ALA A 426 1.83 -8.17 -23.36
CA ALA A 426 2.97 -7.74 -22.55
C ALA A 426 3.37 -8.82 -21.54
N ILE A 427 4.67 -9.03 -21.40
CA ILE A 427 5.23 -10.05 -20.51
C ILE A 427 5.10 -9.59 -19.05
N VAL A 428 4.64 -10.51 -18.21
CA VAL A 428 4.52 -10.35 -16.76
C VAL A 428 5.45 -11.36 -16.08
N SER A 429 6.44 -10.85 -15.38
CA SER A 429 7.37 -11.68 -14.61
C SER A 429 6.88 -11.82 -13.17
N LEU A 430 6.61 -13.04 -12.74
CA LEU A 430 6.12 -13.39 -11.41
C LEU A 430 7.30 -13.61 -10.46
N TYR A 431 7.40 -12.84 -9.37
CA TYR A 431 8.52 -12.98 -8.44
C TYR A 431 8.51 -14.34 -7.72
N PRO A 432 9.70 -14.85 -7.34
CA PRO A 432 9.86 -16.14 -6.68
C PRO A 432 9.25 -16.17 -5.28
N SER A 433 9.07 -17.38 -4.75
CA SER A 433 8.60 -17.61 -3.39
C SER A 433 9.56 -17.08 -2.32
N GLY A 434 9.00 -16.68 -1.19
CA GLY A 434 9.74 -16.29 0.00
C GLY A 434 9.17 -15.06 0.69
N ASN A 435 9.93 -14.55 1.66
CA ASN A 435 9.46 -13.54 2.58
C ASN A 435 10.06 -12.18 2.24
N TYR A 436 9.22 -11.21 1.91
CA TYR A 436 9.63 -9.86 1.55
C TYR A 436 9.28 -8.93 2.70
N ASN A 437 10.21 -8.75 3.64
CA ASN A 437 9.98 -7.89 4.80
C ASN A 437 10.40 -6.45 4.49
N PHE A 438 9.73 -5.45 5.08
CA PHE A 438 9.93 -4.05 4.69
C PHE A 438 10.41 -3.17 5.85
N ALA A 439 11.62 -2.64 5.72
CA ALA A 439 12.22 -1.70 6.65
C ALA A 439 12.24 -0.29 6.04
N PHE A 440 11.66 0.70 6.71
CA PHE A 440 11.54 2.05 6.17
C PHE A 440 11.55 3.13 7.23
N ASN A 441 11.89 4.35 6.84
CA ASN A 441 11.63 5.54 7.64
C ASN A 441 10.22 6.07 7.35
N ARG A 442 9.55 6.69 8.33
CA ARG A 442 8.22 7.33 8.17
C ARG A 442 8.10 8.16 6.88
N ASN A 443 9.17 8.85 6.46
CA ASN A 443 9.18 9.71 5.27
C ASN A 443 9.39 8.98 3.93
N ALA A 444 9.48 7.65 3.89
CA ALA A 444 9.68 6.90 2.66
C ALA A 444 8.41 6.85 1.79
N ILE A 445 7.25 6.71 2.43
CA ILE A 445 5.94 6.57 1.78
C ILE A 445 4.99 7.61 2.35
N ALA A 446 4.24 8.26 1.46
CA ALA A 446 3.10 9.11 1.80
C ALA A 446 1.79 8.35 1.58
N PHE A 447 0.92 8.41 2.59
CA PHE A 447 -0.47 7.97 2.48
C PHE A 447 -1.39 9.16 2.71
N VAL A 448 -2.38 9.32 1.85
CA VAL A 448 -3.44 10.30 2.03
C VAL A 448 -4.78 9.61 1.87
N SER A 449 -5.70 9.92 2.77
CA SER A 449 -7.11 9.53 2.64
C SER A 449 -8.02 10.76 2.68
N ARG A 450 -9.19 10.65 2.06
CA ARG A 450 -10.23 11.67 2.06
C ARG A 450 -11.60 10.98 2.09
N PRO A 451 -12.53 11.38 2.99
CA PRO A 451 -13.90 10.92 2.89
C PRO A 451 -14.57 11.55 1.67
N LEU A 452 -15.47 10.82 1.02
CA LEU A 452 -16.19 11.35 -0.14
C LEU A 452 -17.21 12.43 0.28
N ALA A 453 -17.57 13.29 -0.67
CA ALA A 453 -18.56 14.35 -0.42
C ALA A 453 -19.92 13.77 0.00
N MET A 454 -20.56 14.36 1.00
CA MET A 454 -21.87 13.89 1.44
C MET A 454 -22.91 13.96 0.30
N PRO A 455 -23.86 13.00 0.23
CA PRO A 455 -25.03 13.12 -0.63
C PRO A 455 -25.77 14.44 -0.39
N ARG A 456 -26.43 14.96 -1.43
CA ARG A 456 -27.20 16.21 -1.31
C ARG A 456 -28.35 16.03 -0.32
N ALA A 457 -28.55 17.02 0.55
CA ALA A 457 -29.69 17.01 1.47
C ALA A 457 -31.02 16.85 0.70
N GLY A 458 -31.89 15.98 1.19
CA GLY A 458 -33.20 15.71 0.58
C GLY A 458 -33.23 14.62 -0.51
N THR A 459 -32.12 13.93 -0.80
CA THR A 459 -32.11 12.81 -1.77
C THR A 459 -32.51 11.46 -1.18
N GLY A 460 -32.96 11.42 0.08
CA GLY A 460 -33.33 10.17 0.77
C GLY A 460 -32.14 9.28 1.18
N ALA A 461 -30.91 9.81 1.10
CA ALA A 461 -29.70 9.15 1.56
C ALA A 461 -29.32 9.67 2.95
N LEU A 462 -29.03 8.76 3.88
CA LEU A 462 -28.46 9.07 5.19
C LEU A 462 -26.96 8.79 5.11
N ALA A 463 -26.11 9.78 5.40
CA ALA A 463 -24.67 9.58 5.36
C ALA A 463 -23.97 10.35 6.48
N ALA A 464 -22.90 9.77 7.00
CA ALA A 464 -21.96 10.43 7.89
C ALA A 464 -20.54 10.26 7.35
N THR A 465 -19.71 11.27 7.57
CA THR A 465 -18.27 11.20 7.36
C THR A 465 -17.61 11.36 8.70
N VAL A 466 -16.72 10.44 9.07
CA VAL A 466 -15.90 10.57 10.27
C VAL A 466 -14.45 10.55 9.84
N SER A 467 -13.61 11.24 10.60
CA SER A 467 -12.17 11.16 10.45
C SER A 467 -11.54 10.96 11.82
N TYR A 468 -10.67 9.96 11.93
CA TYR A 468 -9.93 9.65 13.15
C TYR A 468 -8.51 9.24 12.77
N GLU A 469 -7.54 9.71 13.56
CA GLU A 469 -6.11 9.52 13.31
C GLU A 469 -5.72 9.76 11.84
N GLY A 470 -6.34 10.76 11.20
CA GLY A 470 -6.11 11.17 9.80
C GLY A 470 -6.69 10.25 8.71
N ILE A 471 -7.47 9.22 9.08
CA ILE A 471 -8.17 8.37 8.12
C ILE A 471 -9.60 8.88 8.04
N GLY A 472 -10.06 9.19 6.83
CA GLY A 472 -11.44 9.63 6.60
C GLY A 472 -12.25 8.55 5.91
N LEU A 473 -13.40 8.21 6.48
CA LEU A 473 -14.31 7.21 5.95
C LEU A 473 -15.73 7.77 5.95
N ARG A 474 -16.50 7.39 4.94
CA ARG A 474 -17.91 7.73 4.81
C ARG A 474 -18.76 6.48 4.87
N VAL A 475 -19.81 6.52 5.67
CA VAL A 475 -20.88 5.52 5.69
C VAL A 475 -22.12 6.18 5.10
N CYS A 476 -22.71 5.55 4.08
CA CYS A 476 -23.90 6.02 3.40
C CYS A 476 -24.94 4.89 3.31
N ILE A 477 -26.18 5.21 3.66
CA ILE A 477 -27.33 4.32 3.64
C ILE A 477 -28.36 4.91 2.69
N THR A 478 -28.78 4.10 1.73
CA THR A 478 -29.79 4.46 0.73
C THR A 478 -30.83 3.34 0.64
N TYR A 479 -32.05 3.67 0.24
CA TYR A 479 -33.09 2.67 -0.01
C TYR A 479 -33.19 2.38 -1.51
N ASP A 480 -33.04 1.12 -1.92
CA ASP A 480 -33.24 0.69 -3.30
C ASP A 480 -34.69 0.23 -3.49
N GLY A 481 -35.50 1.06 -4.14
CA GLY A 481 -36.91 0.75 -4.41
C GLY A 481 -37.13 -0.42 -5.38
N THR A 482 -36.13 -0.82 -6.17
CA THR A 482 -36.24 -1.98 -7.06
C THR A 482 -35.96 -3.29 -6.34
N ARG A 483 -35.00 -3.28 -5.41
CA ARG A 483 -34.60 -4.47 -4.66
C ARG A 483 -35.29 -4.59 -3.30
N GLN A 484 -36.04 -3.56 -2.88
CA GLN A 484 -36.75 -3.46 -1.60
C GLN A 484 -35.83 -3.74 -0.42
N GLY A 485 -34.84 -2.86 -0.24
CA GLY A 485 -33.83 -3.03 0.80
C GLY A 485 -32.98 -1.80 1.04
N HIS A 486 -32.35 -1.79 2.21
CA HIS A 486 -31.34 -0.81 2.59
C HIS A 486 -29.98 -1.22 2.01
N LEU A 487 -29.41 -0.34 1.17
CA LEU A 487 -28.05 -0.43 0.68
C LEU A 487 -27.14 0.39 1.60
N VAL A 488 -26.29 -0.30 2.35
CA VAL A 488 -25.23 0.29 3.17
C VAL A 488 -23.95 0.28 2.35
N THR A 489 -23.30 1.44 2.22
CA THR A 489 -22.02 1.60 1.54
C THR A 489 -21.06 2.31 2.45
N VAL A 490 -19.92 1.66 2.68
CA VAL A 490 -18.77 2.24 3.35
C VAL A 490 -17.72 2.52 2.30
N ASP A 491 -17.22 3.76 2.23
CA ASP A 491 -16.22 4.13 1.24
C ASP A 491 -15.14 5.09 1.74
N LEU A 492 -13.98 5.01 1.09
CA LEU A 492 -12.88 5.95 1.24
C LEU A 492 -12.20 6.21 -0.10
N LEU A 493 -11.67 7.43 -0.24
CA LEU A 493 -10.76 7.77 -1.33
C LEU A 493 -9.34 7.85 -0.76
N CYS A 494 -8.40 7.11 -1.33
CA CYS A 494 -7.01 7.13 -0.91
C CYS A 494 -6.03 7.25 -2.07
N GLY A 495 -4.77 7.52 -1.71
CA GLY A 495 -3.65 7.63 -2.62
C GLY A 495 -2.35 7.37 -1.89
N VAL A 496 -1.46 6.61 -2.53
CA VAL A 496 -0.15 6.24 -1.97
C VAL A 496 0.95 6.61 -2.95
N LYS A 497 2.04 7.16 -2.43
CA LYS A 497 3.22 7.45 -3.24
C LYS A 497 4.51 7.25 -2.45
N VAL A 498 5.49 6.61 -3.09
CA VAL A 498 6.88 6.59 -2.59
C VAL A 498 7.49 7.98 -2.79
N LEU A 499 7.86 8.62 -1.70
CA LEU A 499 8.50 9.95 -1.70
C LEU A 499 9.99 9.85 -1.99
N ASP A 500 10.66 8.87 -1.38
CA ASP A 500 12.09 8.65 -1.53
C ASP A 500 12.45 7.18 -1.41
N LYS A 501 13.06 6.64 -2.48
CA LYS A 501 13.54 5.26 -2.50
C LYS A 501 14.70 5.04 -1.53
N GLN A 502 15.48 6.06 -1.17
CA GLN A 502 16.63 5.92 -0.26
C GLN A 502 16.24 5.65 1.20
N TYR A 503 14.96 5.87 1.55
CA TYR A 503 14.47 5.74 2.92
C TYR A 503 13.76 4.40 3.21
N GLY A 504 13.78 3.46 2.27
CA GLY A 504 13.24 2.12 2.44
C GLY A 504 14.21 1.04 1.97
N ALA A 505 14.11 -0.14 2.58
CA ALA A 505 14.84 -1.33 2.20
C ALA A 505 13.96 -2.58 2.40
N VAL A 506 14.15 -3.58 1.54
CA VAL A 506 13.45 -4.86 1.61
C VAL A 506 14.45 -5.93 2.06
N MET A 507 14.06 -6.69 3.08
CA MET A 507 14.81 -7.84 3.56
C MET A 507 14.15 -9.12 3.04
N TYR A 508 14.88 -9.86 2.22
CA TYR A 508 14.52 -11.20 1.79
C TYR A 508 14.79 -12.21 2.90
N GLY A 509 13.81 -13.08 3.13
CA GLY A 509 13.87 -14.19 4.08
C GLY A 509 13.55 -15.53 3.46
#